data_AF-A0A379CIP0-F1
#
_entry.id   AF-A0A379CIP0-F1
#
_cell.length_a   1.000
_cell.length_b   1.000
_cell.length_c   1.000
_cell.angle_alpha   90.00
_cell.angle_beta   90.00
_cell.angle_gamma   90.00
#
_symmetry.space_group_name_H-M   'P 1'
#
loop_
_entity.id
_entity.type
_entity.pdbx_description
1 polymer ?
#
loop_
_entity_poly.entity_id
_entity_poly.type
_entity_poly.pdbx_seq_one_letter_code
_entity_poly.pdbx_strand_id
1 'polypeptide(L)'
;MALIGYCNRVTTDIYSKIMESDIITKLLYYNNELDLEIEELPKVENPVGKLKNKVFMNRRIEQLQRESDIMVSISIYSKENWKEMGHSHDATLKNIIEIGVCGHQSCDDTVHGSRVLAIIEEIIRVLNGFSIDSIGKTSFLNMYKTKDLPIEYNGYLMYFRTDNIKGGY
;
A
#
# COMPACT_ATOMS: atom_id res chain seq x y z
N MET A 1 6.82 -7.03 22.89
CA MET A 1 5.59 -7.70 22.37
C MET A 1 4.46 -6.72 22.05
N ALA A 2 4.23 -5.65 22.83
CA ALA A 2 3.16 -4.67 22.55
C ALA A 2 3.29 -3.95 21.19
N LEU A 3 4.51 -3.58 20.76
CA LEU A 3 4.74 -2.92 19.46
C LEU A 3 4.40 -3.82 18.26
N ILE A 4 4.66 -5.12 18.36
CA ILE A 4 4.41 -6.07 17.25
C ILE A 4 2.90 -6.26 17.05
N GLY A 5 2.14 -6.40 18.14
CA GLY A 5 0.67 -6.47 18.07
C GLY A 5 0.04 -5.19 17.52
N TYR A 6 0.59 -4.03 17.89
CA TYR A 6 0.17 -2.73 17.37
C TYR A 6 0.40 -2.59 15.87
N CYS A 7 1.62 -2.87 15.37
CA CYS A 7 1.91 -2.81 13.93
C CYS A 7 1.00 -3.75 13.14
N ASN A 8 0.77 -4.98 13.62
CA ASN A 8 -0.12 -5.93 12.94
C ASN A 8 -1.56 -5.41 12.85
N ARG A 9 -2.10 -4.79 13.90
CA ARG A 9 -3.46 -4.23 13.90
C ARG A 9 -3.59 -3.15 12.83
N VAL A 10 -2.65 -2.22 12.80
CA VAL A 10 -2.70 -1.07 11.88
C VAL A 10 -2.51 -1.55 10.43
N THR A 11 -1.59 -2.48 10.18
CA THR A 11 -1.42 -3.08 8.84
C THR A 11 -2.71 -3.79 8.40
N THR A 12 -3.43 -4.43 9.34
CA THR A 12 -4.72 -5.07 9.06
C THR A 12 -5.81 -4.06 8.75
N ASP A 13 -5.88 -2.93 9.47
CA ASP A 13 -6.86 -1.87 9.20
C ASP A 13 -6.66 -1.26 7.81
N ILE A 14 -5.40 -1.00 7.42
CA ILE A 14 -5.04 -0.50 6.09
C ILE A 14 -5.35 -1.56 5.02
N TYR A 15 -5.00 -2.81 5.28
CA TYR A 15 -5.31 -3.93 4.39
C TYR A 15 -6.81 -4.05 4.12
N SER A 16 -7.63 -4.06 5.17
CA SER A 16 -9.09 -4.08 5.07
C SER A 16 -9.58 -2.90 4.25
N LYS A 17 -9.04 -1.70 4.50
CA LYS A 17 -9.47 -0.50 3.77
C LYS A 17 -9.16 -0.56 2.27
N ILE A 18 -8.01 -1.11 1.91
CA ILE A 18 -7.64 -1.36 0.50
C ILE A 18 -8.57 -2.41 -0.12
N MET A 19 -8.90 -3.48 0.60
CA MET A 19 -9.78 -4.56 0.13
C MET A 19 -11.26 -4.15 0.01
N GLU A 20 -11.68 -3.08 0.68
CA GLU A 20 -13.00 -2.47 0.50
C GLU A 20 -13.15 -1.73 -0.84
N SER A 21 -12.04 -1.27 -1.44
CA SER A 21 -12.10 -0.54 -2.71
C SER A 21 -12.34 -1.51 -3.87
N ASP A 22 -13.53 -1.41 -4.46
CA ASP A 22 -13.91 -2.20 -5.64
C ASP A 22 -12.90 -2.02 -6.78
N ILE A 23 -12.46 -0.78 -7.02
CA ILE A 23 -11.49 -0.46 -8.09
C ILE A 23 -10.15 -1.14 -7.83
N ILE A 24 -9.58 -1.04 -6.62
CA ILE A 24 -8.30 -1.70 -6.31
C ILE A 24 -8.43 -3.21 -6.49
N THR A 25 -9.50 -3.80 -5.96
CA THR A 25 -9.68 -5.25 -6.02
C THR A 25 -9.83 -5.74 -7.46
N LYS A 26 -10.53 -5.00 -8.32
CA LYS A 26 -10.67 -5.30 -9.75
C LYS A 26 -9.34 -5.16 -10.48
N LEU A 27 -8.60 -4.08 -10.26
CA LEU A 27 -7.27 -3.86 -10.87
C LEU A 27 -6.27 -4.97 -10.50
N LEU A 28 -6.35 -5.48 -9.27
CA LEU A 28 -5.49 -6.59 -8.83
C LEU A 28 -5.96 -7.95 -9.34
N TYR A 29 -7.28 -8.17 -9.46
CA TYR A 29 -7.84 -9.48 -9.82
C TYR A 29 -7.82 -9.73 -11.33
N TYR A 30 -8.28 -8.76 -12.14
CA TYR A 30 -8.36 -8.85 -13.60
C TYR A 30 -7.06 -8.39 -14.27
N ASN A 31 -5.92 -8.87 -13.74
CA ASN A 31 -4.60 -8.54 -14.25
C ASN A 31 -4.36 -9.00 -15.70
N ASN A 32 -5.14 -9.96 -16.20
CA ASN A 32 -5.02 -10.49 -17.56
C ASN A 32 -5.93 -9.80 -18.58
N GLU A 33 -6.87 -8.95 -18.15
CA GLU A 33 -7.82 -8.27 -19.03
C GLU A 33 -7.27 -6.89 -19.43
N LEU A 34 -6.60 -6.77 -20.58
CA LEU A 34 -5.89 -5.54 -20.97
C LEU A 34 -6.72 -4.56 -21.81
N ASP A 35 -7.75 -5.07 -22.49
CA ASP A 35 -8.56 -4.33 -23.47
C ASP A 35 -9.92 -3.88 -22.91
N LEU A 36 -10.24 -4.29 -21.68
CA LEU A 36 -11.52 -4.00 -21.03
C LEU A 36 -11.39 -2.86 -20.02
N GLU A 37 -12.44 -2.06 -19.93
CA GLU A 37 -12.55 -1.05 -18.91
C GLU A 37 -12.79 -1.71 -17.54
N ILE A 38 -11.83 -1.55 -16.64
CA ILE A 38 -11.82 -2.24 -15.34
C ILE A 38 -13.05 -1.88 -14.49
N GLU A 39 -13.58 -0.66 -14.63
CA GLU A 39 -14.76 -0.22 -13.88
C GLU A 39 -16.01 -1.05 -14.22
N GLU A 40 -16.15 -1.46 -15.48
CA GLU A 40 -17.29 -2.23 -16.00
C GLU A 40 -17.26 -3.71 -15.62
N LEU A 41 -16.09 -4.22 -15.20
CA LEU A 41 -15.94 -5.61 -14.81
C LEU A 41 -16.76 -5.95 -13.55
N PRO A 42 -17.17 -7.21 -13.38
CA PRO A 42 -17.95 -7.61 -12.22
C PRO A 42 -17.13 -7.47 -10.93
N LYS A 43 -17.81 -7.07 -9.86
CA LYS A 43 -17.23 -6.97 -8.52
C LYS A 43 -16.56 -8.28 -8.12
N VAL A 44 -15.36 -8.18 -7.53
CA VAL A 44 -14.61 -9.36 -7.09
C VAL A 44 -15.29 -9.95 -5.85
N GLU A 45 -15.88 -11.13 -6.01
CA GLU A 45 -16.43 -11.89 -4.88
C GLU A 45 -15.31 -12.36 -3.94
N ASN A 46 -15.46 -12.08 -2.63
CA ASN A 46 -14.48 -12.40 -1.58
C ASN A 46 -13.03 -11.94 -1.92
N PRO A 47 -12.76 -10.62 -2.00
CA PRO A 47 -11.44 -10.10 -2.37
C PRO A 47 -10.32 -10.59 -1.47
N VAL A 48 -10.57 -10.70 -0.16
CA VAL A 48 -9.60 -11.17 0.84
C VAL A 48 -9.11 -12.58 0.52
N GLY A 49 -10.01 -13.48 0.13
CA GLY A 49 -9.66 -14.85 -0.26
C GLY A 49 -8.90 -14.90 -1.58
N LYS A 50 -9.37 -14.15 -2.59
CA LYS A 50 -8.81 -14.21 -3.96
C LYS A 50 -7.48 -13.46 -4.12
N LEU A 51 -7.22 -12.44 -3.30
CA LEU A 51 -6.03 -11.58 -3.39
C LEU A 51 -4.98 -11.87 -2.32
N LYS A 52 -5.13 -12.96 -1.57
CA LYS A 52 -4.19 -13.35 -0.50
C LYS A 52 -2.73 -13.46 -0.96
N ASN A 53 -2.51 -13.84 -2.22
CA ASN A 53 -1.18 -13.99 -2.82
C ASN A 53 -0.72 -12.75 -3.60
N LYS A 54 -1.51 -11.67 -3.58
CA LYS A 54 -1.21 -10.40 -4.27
C LYS A 54 -1.01 -9.25 -3.29
N VAL A 55 -1.65 -9.29 -2.12
CA VAL A 55 -1.51 -8.25 -1.10
C VAL A 55 -0.85 -8.80 0.16
N PHE A 56 0.35 -8.30 0.46
CA PHE A 56 1.22 -8.79 1.51
C PHE A 56 1.30 -7.81 2.68
N MET A 57 1.11 -8.31 3.91
CA MET A 57 1.20 -7.52 5.15
C MET A 57 2.52 -7.80 5.87
N ASN A 58 3.24 -6.74 6.27
CA ASN A 58 4.49 -6.80 7.03
C ASN A 58 5.55 -7.73 6.41
N ARG A 59 5.53 -7.87 5.09
CA ARG A 59 6.47 -8.68 4.32
C ARG A 59 6.92 -7.90 3.10
N ARG A 60 8.19 -8.10 2.76
CA ARG A 60 8.68 -7.74 1.43
C ARG A 60 8.08 -8.69 0.41
N ILE A 61 8.00 -8.26 -0.84
CA ILE A 61 7.61 -9.14 -1.94
C ILE A 61 8.73 -10.19 -2.08
N GLU A 62 8.52 -11.39 -1.51
CA GLU A 62 9.56 -12.42 -1.33
C GLU A 62 9.99 -13.05 -2.66
N GLN A 63 9.05 -13.20 -3.60
CA GLN A 63 9.30 -13.68 -4.96
C GLN A 63 8.36 -12.96 -5.93
N LEU A 64 8.93 -12.27 -6.91
CA LEU A 64 8.18 -11.81 -8.07
C LEU A 64 7.70 -13.04 -8.83
N GLN A 65 6.39 -13.28 -8.85
CA GLN A 65 5.79 -14.43 -9.53
C GLN A 65 6.04 -14.29 -11.03
N ARG A 66 6.36 -15.39 -11.72
CA ARG A 66 6.61 -15.34 -13.16
C ARG A 66 5.28 -15.16 -13.89
N GLU A 67 5.21 -14.11 -14.71
CA GLU A 67 4.15 -13.73 -15.65
C GLU A 67 2.96 -12.92 -15.06
N SER A 68 2.70 -11.76 -15.69
CA SER A 68 1.51 -10.90 -15.56
C SER A 68 0.93 -10.75 -14.16
N ASP A 69 1.71 -10.34 -13.18
CA ASP A 69 1.20 -10.13 -11.81
C ASP A 69 1.36 -8.70 -11.31
N ILE A 70 0.43 -8.29 -10.46
CA ILE A 70 0.46 -7.02 -9.73
C ILE A 70 0.28 -7.30 -8.25
N MET A 71 1.21 -6.78 -7.47
CA MET A 71 1.33 -7.02 -6.04
C MET A 71 1.35 -5.72 -5.28
N VAL A 72 0.77 -5.75 -4.08
CA VAL A 72 0.79 -4.66 -3.11
C VAL A 72 1.40 -5.18 -1.82
N SER A 73 2.36 -4.46 -1.24
CA SER A 73 2.89 -4.72 0.09
C SER A 73 2.53 -3.57 1.02
N ILE A 74 2.18 -3.89 2.27
CA ILE A 74 1.83 -2.91 3.29
C ILE A 74 2.74 -3.18 4.48
N SER A 75 3.54 -2.19 4.85
CA SER A 75 4.46 -2.25 5.98
C SER A 75 4.38 -0.98 6.81
N ILE A 76 4.63 -1.09 8.10
CA ILE A 76 4.61 0.04 9.02
C ILE A 76 5.93 0.10 9.74
N TYR A 77 6.55 1.27 9.71
CA TYR A 77 7.78 1.53 10.43
C TYR A 77 7.59 2.77 11.30
N SER A 78 7.95 2.65 12.57
CA SER A 78 8.10 3.83 13.42
C SER A 78 9.44 4.49 13.05
N LYS A 79 9.40 5.72 12.53
CA LYS A 79 10.61 6.55 12.53
C LYS A 79 10.62 7.32 13.84
N GLU A 80 11.41 6.83 14.78
CA GLU A 80 11.99 7.72 15.78
C GLU A 80 12.96 8.64 15.03
N ASN A 81 12.72 9.95 15.05
CA ASN A 81 13.70 10.89 14.56
C ASN A 81 14.92 10.81 15.49
N TRP A 82 15.92 10.00 15.11
CA TRP A 82 17.24 10.06 15.73
C TRP A 82 17.78 11.47 15.47
N LYS A 83 18.09 12.21 16.54
CA LYS A 83 18.71 13.52 16.44
C LYS A 83 20.21 13.39 16.58
N GLU A 84 20.92 13.89 15.58
CA GLU A 84 22.32 14.29 15.70
C GLU A 84 22.37 15.66 16.41
N MET A 85 23.28 15.81 17.38
CA MET A 85 23.59 17.07 18.10
C MET A 85 22.47 17.69 18.97
N GLY A 86 22.20 17.08 20.13
CA GLY A 86 22.06 17.84 21.38
C GLY A 86 20.74 18.53 21.73
N HIS A 87 19.66 18.40 20.95
CA HIS A 87 18.33 18.89 21.35
C HIS A 87 17.29 17.78 21.41
N SER A 88 16.36 17.85 22.36
CA SER A 88 15.48 16.79 22.86
C SER A 88 14.51 16.19 21.81
N HIS A 89 14.19 14.91 22.00
CA HIS A 89 13.25 14.07 21.25
C HIS A 89 11.99 14.80 20.78
N ASP A 90 11.65 14.69 19.49
CA ASP A 90 10.27 14.89 19.04
C ASP A 90 9.46 13.71 19.64
N ALA A 91 8.79 13.95 20.78
CA ALA A 91 8.03 12.92 21.50
C ALA A 91 6.81 12.41 20.71
N THR A 92 6.52 13.03 19.57
CA THR A 92 5.52 12.57 18.63
C THR A 92 6.10 11.43 17.77
N LEU A 93 5.88 10.19 18.21
CA LEU A 93 6.13 8.99 17.38
C LEU A 93 5.43 9.16 16.02
N LYS A 94 6.17 9.43 14.96
CA LYS A 94 5.59 9.51 13.61
C LYS A 94 5.63 8.10 13.02
N ASN A 95 4.48 7.43 12.99
CA ASN A 95 4.36 6.19 12.25
C ASN A 95 4.35 6.53 10.75
N ILE A 96 5.23 5.86 10.01
CA ILE A 96 5.27 5.92 8.57
C ILE A 96 4.72 4.59 8.06
N ILE A 97 3.68 4.69 7.27
CA ILE A 97 3.11 3.57 6.53
C ILE A 97 3.79 3.58 5.16
N GLU A 98 4.42 2.46 4.83
CA GLU A 98 5.00 2.19 3.52
C GLU A 98 4.06 1.25 2.76
N ILE A 99 3.70 1.63 1.55
CA ILE A 99 2.93 0.78 0.65
C ILE A 99 3.72 0.60 -0.63
N GLY A 100 4.15 -0.62 -0.90
CA GLY A 100 4.77 -0.99 -2.16
C GLY A 100 3.72 -1.44 -3.16
N VAL A 101 3.82 -0.98 -4.41
CA VAL A 101 3.04 -1.52 -5.53
C VAL A 101 4.04 -1.95 -6.59
N CYS A 102 3.90 -3.16 -7.10
CA CYS A 102 4.77 -3.71 -8.14
C CYS A 102 3.91 -4.41 -9.19
N GLY A 103 4.18 -4.19 -10.46
CA GLY A 103 3.49 -4.84 -11.57
C GLY A 103 4.46 -5.24 -12.67
N HIS A 104 4.19 -6.38 -13.31
CA HIS A 104 4.88 -6.80 -14.52
C HIS A 104 4.46 -5.92 -15.71
N GLN A 105 5.38 -5.58 -16.61
CA GLN A 105 5.10 -4.71 -17.77
C GLN A 105 3.96 -5.22 -18.64
N SER A 106 3.83 -6.54 -18.80
CA SER A 106 2.75 -7.17 -19.59
C SER A 106 1.33 -6.89 -19.08
N CYS A 107 1.17 -6.50 -17.81
CA CYS A 107 -0.13 -6.16 -17.23
C CYS A 107 -0.25 -4.68 -16.82
N ASP A 108 0.85 -3.93 -16.96
CA ASP A 108 0.92 -2.51 -16.68
C ASP A 108 0.44 -1.69 -17.87
N ASP A 109 0.94 -2.00 -19.07
CA ASP A 109 0.56 -1.31 -20.30
C ASP A 109 -0.81 -1.82 -20.81
N THR A 110 -1.85 -1.03 -20.53
CA THR A 110 -3.21 -1.25 -21.04
C THR A 110 -3.61 -0.16 -22.02
N VAL A 111 -4.67 -0.39 -22.79
CA VAL A 111 -5.25 0.64 -23.68
C VAL A 111 -5.69 1.88 -22.89
N HIS A 112 -6.01 1.71 -21.60
CA HIS A 112 -6.48 2.73 -20.69
C HIS A 112 -5.36 3.37 -19.84
N GLY A 113 -4.09 3.04 -20.12
CA GLY A 113 -2.91 3.58 -19.42
C GLY A 113 -2.26 2.57 -18.48
N SER A 114 -1.43 3.08 -17.55
CA SER A 114 -0.68 2.24 -16.62
C SER A 114 -1.55 1.75 -15.47
N ARG A 115 -1.68 0.43 -15.34
CA ARG A 115 -2.41 -0.20 -14.25
C ARG A 115 -1.75 0.03 -12.89
N VAL A 116 -0.42 0.02 -12.84
CA VAL A 116 0.34 0.29 -11.61
C VAL A 116 0.06 1.70 -11.12
N LEU A 117 0.04 2.69 -12.02
CA LEU A 117 -0.29 4.08 -11.66
C LEU A 117 -1.75 4.23 -11.22
N ALA A 118 -2.70 3.55 -11.86
CA ALA A 118 -4.10 3.57 -11.45
C ALA A 118 -4.29 3.04 -10.02
N ILE A 119 -3.60 1.96 -9.66
CA ILE A 119 -3.62 1.41 -8.29
C ILE A 119 -3.01 2.41 -7.30
N ILE A 120 -1.89 3.06 -7.66
CA ILE A 120 -1.24 4.07 -6.82
C ILE A 120 -2.18 5.24 -6.54
N GLU A 121 -2.83 5.78 -7.59
CA GLU A 121 -3.77 6.88 -7.46
C GLU A 121 -4.95 6.50 -6.56
N GLU A 122 -5.49 5.30 -6.75
CA GLU A 122 -6.60 4.80 -5.95
C GLU A 122 -6.20 4.57 -4.48
N ILE A 123 -5.01 4.04 -4.21
CA ILE A 123 -4.48 3.89 -2.84
C ILE A 123 -4.32 5.26 -2.17
N ILE A 124 -3.78 6.25 -2.88
CA ILE A 124 -3.68 7.62 -2.36
C ILE A 124 -5.07 8.16 -2.05
N ARG A 125 -6.05 7.99 -2.94
CA ARG A 125 -7.43 8.45 -2.73
C ARG A 125 -8.08 7.79 -1.51
N VAL A 126 -7.93 6.48 -1.36
CA VAL A 126 -8.56 5.69 -0.29
C VAL A 126 -7.92 5.98 1.07
N LEU A 127 -6.61 6.19 1.12
CA LEU A 127 -5.88 6.37 2.37
C LEU A 127 -5.69 7.84 2.75
N ASN A 128 -5.74 8.80 1.83
CA ASN A 128 -5.56 10.19 2.21
C ASN A 128 -6.76 10.69 3.03
N GLY A 129 -6.53 11.09 4.28
CA GLY A 129 -7.59 11.47 5.22
C GLY A 129 -8.29 10.30 5.92
N PHE A 130 -7.92 9.05 5.62
CA PHE A 130 -8.42 7.88 6.36
C PHE A 130 -7.96 7.97 7.82
N SER A 131 -8.89 7.77 8.75
CA SER A 131 -8.60 7.80 10.18
C SER A 131 -8.45 6.38 10.68
N ILE A 132 -7.26 6.01 11.12
CA ILE A 132 -7.03 4.74 11.80
C ILE A 132 -7.27 4.97 13.28
N ASP A 133 -8.17 4.21 13.89
CA ASP A 133 -8.62 4.38 15.29
C ASP A 133 -7.48 4.49 16.32
N SER A 134 -6.30 3.94 16.00
CA SER A 134 -5.13 3.92 16.88
C SER A 134 -4.02 4.92 16.52
N ILE A 135 -4.02 5.53 15.33
CA ILE A 135 -2.94 6.42 14.87
C ILE A 135 -3.43 7.77 14.33
N GLY A 136 -4.73 7.96 14.16
CA GLY A 136 -5.27 9.19 13.59
C GLY A 136 -5.20 9.21 12.07
N LYS A 137 -5.13 10.42 11.49
CA LYS A 137 -5.32 10.61 10.05
C LYS A 137 -4.06 10.32 9.27
N THR A 138 -4.19 9.55 8.21
CA THR A 138 -3.14 9.31 7.22
C THR A 138 -3.08 10.46 6.20
N SER A 139 -1.87 10.89 5.89
CA SER A 139 -1.57 11.90 4.89
C SER A 139 -0.47 11.40 3.97
N PHE A 140 -0.64 11.53 2.66
CA PHE A 140 0.40 11.18 1.70
C PHE A 140 1.62 12.09 1.88
N LEU A 141 2.83 11.51 1.91
CA LEU A 141 4.07 12.27 1.98
C LEU A 141 4.76 12.34 0.62
N ASN A 142 5.12 11.18 0.08
CA ASN A 142 5.90 11.07 -1.13
C ASN A 142 5.86 9.64 -1.70
N MET A 143 6.38 9.50 -2.92
CA MET A 143 6.51 8.25 -3.62
C MET A 143 7.87 8.17 -4.30
N TYR A 144 8.45 6.97 -4.36
CA TYR A 144 9.70 6.69 -5.04
C TYR A 144 9.58 5.47 -5.94
N LYS A 145 10.21 5.50 -7.11
CA LYS A 145 10.35 4.31 -7.96
C LYS A 145 11.42 3.39 -7.36
N THR A 146 11.07 2.11 -7.19
CA THR A 146 11.99 1.07 -6.74
C THR A 146 12.97 0.74 -7.86
N LYS A 147 14.27 0.74 -7.57
CA LYS A 147 15.33 0.49 -8.55
C LYS A 147 15.84 -0.95 -8.57
N ASP A 148 15.55 -1.71 -7.52
CA ASP A 148 16.08 -3.06 -7.32
C ASP A 148 15.11 -4.15 -7.82
N LEU A 149 14.37 -3.86 -8.89
CA LEU A 149 13.45 -4.81 -9.53
C LEU A 149 14.04 -5.29 -10.86
N PRO A 150 13.71 -6.53 -11.29
CA PRO A 150 14.03 -6.98 -12.64
C PRO A 150 13.47 -6.01 -13.70
N ILE A 151 14.12 -5.95 -14.86
CA ILE A 151 13.80 -5.00 -15.94
C ILE A 151 12.33 -5.07 -16.38
N GLU A 152 11.72 -6.25 -16.26
CA GLU A 152 10.33 -6.55 -16.65
C GLU A 152 9.28 -6.01 -15.66
N TYR A 153 9.72 -5.45 -14.52
CA TYR A 153 8.85 -4.97 -13.45
C TYR A 153 8.96 -3.48 -13.24
N ASN A 154 7.81 -2.83 -13.07
CA ASN A 154 7.72 -1.50 -12.51
C ASN A 154 7.28 -1.61 -11.05
N GLY A 155 7.93 -0.87 -10.15
CA GLY A 155 7.48 -0.82 -8.78
C GLY A 155 7.75 0.51 -8.11
N TYR A 156 6.89 0.84 -7.16
CA TYR A 156 6.84 2.12 -6.47
C TYR A 156 6.63 1.89 -4.98
N LEU A 157 7.28 2.71 -4.16
CA LEU A 157 7.07 2.77 -2.72
C LEU A 157 6.39 4.11 -2.40
N MET A 158 5.20 4.04 -1.82
CA MET A 158 4.45 5.18 -1.31
C MET A 158 4.62 5.27 0.19
N TYR A 159 4.81 6.49 0.70
CA TYR A 159 4.90 6.74 2.14
C TYR A 159 3.77 7.63 2.59
N PHE A 160 3.07 7.20 3.63
CA PHE A 160 2.04 7.96 4.32
C PHE A 160 2.49 8.25 5.74
N ARG A 161 2.28 9.49 6.18
CA ARG A 161 2.43 9.89 7.58
C ARG A 161 1.10 9.74 8.28
N THR A 162 1.12 9.25 9.50
CA THR A 162 -0.01 9.38 10.43
C THR A 162 0.29 10.49 11.42
N ASP A 163 -0.64 11.43 11.57
CA ASP A 163 -0.58 12.39 12.66
C ASP A 163 -1.27 11.73 13.87
N ASN A 164 -0.47 11.21 14.83
CA ASN A 164 -0.98 10.57 16.05
C ASN A 164 -2.12 11.40 16.65
N ILE A 165 -3.17 10.73 17.13
CA ILE A 165 -4.21 11.36 17.94
C ILE A 165 -3.51 12.06 19.11
N LYS A 166 -3.47 13.39 19.10
CA LYS A 166 -3.14 14.18 20.29
C LYS A 166 -4.27 13.94 21.30
N GLY A 167 -4.08 12.94 22.16
CA GLY A 167 -5.08 12.52 23.13
C GLY A 167 -4.45 11.72 24.26
N GLY A 168 -3.48 12.33 24.95
CA GLY A 168 -3.22 11.96 26.34
C GLY A 168 -4.27 12.65 27.20
N TYR A 169 -5.07 11.85 27.90
CA TYR A 169 -5.77 12.29 29.10
C TYR A 169 -4.75 12.54 30.22
#